data_AF-A0A847ZTD2-F1
#
_entry.id   AF-A0A847ZTD2-F1
#
_cell.length_a   1.000
_cell.length_b   1.000
_cell.length_c   1.000
_cell.angle_alpha   90.00
_cell.angle_beta   90.00
_cell.angle_gamma   90.00
#
_symmetry.space_group_name_H-M   'P 1'
#
loop_
_entity.id
_entity.type
_entity.pdbx_description
1 polymer ?
#
loop_
_entity_poly.entity_id
_entity_poly.type
_entity_poly.pdbx_seq_one_letter_code
_entity_poly.pdbx_strand_id
1 'polypeptide(L)'
;MILPIEGQTDHSKATSYLDEIVTLLSEPSGFARLTTEQRKFVLAVVMGSMVPADGKIRPCELEKLEILLQGRMQTRGETLRQALTLAKTKLQSDGAIALAATRLADLLGIEDRCALIGMLWDIALCDYELHAHEENLIYTIADKAGVPRKRVAEQQARSAANVT
;
A
#
# COMPACT_ATOMS: atom_id res chain seq x y z
N MET A 1 -16.03 4.41 -34.15
CA MET A 1 -14.74 4.10 -33.49
C MET A 1 -14.73 4.85 -32.17
N ILE A 2 -15.10 4.18 -31.08
CA ILE A 2 -15.16 4.81 -29.75
C ILE A 2 -13.72 4.83 -29.23
N LEU A 3 -13.13 6.01 -29.11
CA LEU A 3 -11.84 6.18 -28.46
C LEU A 3 -11.98 5.72 -27.00
N PRO A 4 -11.06 4.91 -26.46
CA PRO A 4 -11.11 4.59 -25.05
C PRO A 4 -10.93 5.89 -24.24
N ILE A 5 -11.81 6.07 -23.27
CA ILE A 5 -11.73 7.14 -22.28
C ILE A 5 -10.41 6.91 -21.52
N GLU A 6 -9.49 7.88 -21.51
CA GLU A 6 -8.11 7.69 -20.98
C GLU A 6 -8.07 7.00 -19.60
N GLY A 7 -9.03 7.29 -18.71
CA GLY A 7 -9.14 6.64 -17.40
C GLY A 7 -9.49 5.14 -17.43
N GLN A 8 -10.22 4.67 -18.44
CA GLN A 8 -10.63 3.27 -18.55
C GLN A 8 -9.45 2.36 -18.96
N THR A 9 -8.56 2.86 -19.80
CA THR A 9 -7.32 2.15 -20.18
C THR A 9 -6.33 2.06 -19.03
N ASP A 10 -6.24 3.11 -18.22
CA ASP A 10 -5.34 3.14 -17.06
C ASP A 10 -5.78 2.23 -15.93
N HIS A 11 -7.08 2.18 -15.65
CA HIS A 11 -7.65 1.25 -14.67
C HIS A 11 -7.37 -0.21 -15.07
N SER A 12 -7.65 -0.57 -16.33
CA SER A 12 -7.42 -1.93 -16.84
C SER A 12 -5.95 -2.33 -16.78
N LYS A 13 -5.03 -1.41 -17.08
CA LYS A 13 -3.59 -1.68 -16.99
C LYS A 13 -3.16 -1.94 -15.55
N ALA A 14 -3.61 -1.10 -14.62
CA ALA A 14 -3.21 -1.19 -13.22
C ALA A 14 -3.73 -2.49 -12.57
N THR A 15 -4.96 -2.92 -12.90
CA THR A 15 -5.50 -4.22 -12.46
C THR A 15 -4.75 -5.39 -13.05
N SER A 16 -4.50 -5.40 -14.36
CA SER A 16 -3.77 -6.51 -14.99
C SER A 16 -2.36 -6.65 -14.46
N TYR A 17 -1.68 -5.53 -14.16
CA TYR A 17 -0.36 -5.57 -13.56
C TYR A 17 -0.38 -6.09 -12.12
N LEU A 18 -1.38 -5.71 -11.34
CA LEU A 18 -1.58 -6.28 -10.00
C LEU A 18 -1.86 -7.79 -10.07
N ASP A 19 -2.72 -8.24 -10.98
CA ASP A 19 -3.07 -9.65 -11.14
C ASP A 19 -1.85 -10.50 -11.53
N GLU A 20 -0.99 -10.00 -12.42
CA GLU A 20 0.28 -10.64 -12.78
C GLU A 20 1.16 -10.82 -11.53
N ILE A 21 1.32 -9.76 -10.73
CA ILE A 21 2.14 -9.78 -9.52
C ILE A 21 1.53 -10.73 -8.48
N VAL A 22 0.21 -10.71 -8.28
CA VAL A 22 -0.51 -11.60 -7.35
C VAL A 22 -0.34 -13.06 -7.76
N THR A 23 -0.40 -13.35 -9.05
CA THR A 23 -0.17 -14.70 -9.61
C THR A 23 1.24 -15.16 -9.25
N LEU A 24 2.24 -14.32 -9.47
CA LEU A 24 3.62 -14.62 -9.07
C LEU A 24 3.75 -14.81 -7.56
N LEU A 25 3.19 -13.92 -6.73
CA LEU A 25 3.26 -14.02 -5.27
C LEU A 25 2.58 -15.27 -4.69
N SER A 26 1.65 -15.86 -5.44
CA SER A 26 0.94 -17.09 -5.05
C SER A 26 1.80 -18.34 -5.25
N GLU A 27 2.81 -18.28 -6.13
CA GLU A 27 3.67 -19.40 -6.43
C GLU A 27 4.82 -19.55 -5.41
N PRO A 28 5.30 -20.79 -5.14
CA PRO A 28 6.52 -21.01 -4.38
C PRO A 28 7.69 -20.24 -5.01
N SER A 29 8.45 -19.52 -4.18
CA SER A 29 9.56 -18.66 -4.63
C SER A 29 9.20 -17.61 -5.68
N GLY A 30 7.91 -17.35 -5.94
CA GLY A 30 7.50 -16.36 -6.94
C GLY A 30 7.88 -14.95 -6.55
N PHE A 31 8.06 -14.71 -5.25
CA PHE A 31 8.70 -13.52 -4.73
C PHE A 31 10.11 -13.28 -5.30
N ALA A 32 10.97 -14.29 -5.34
CA ALA A 32 12.35 -14.16 -5.83
C ALA A 32 12.42 -13.75 -7.31
N ARG A 33 11.35 -14.01 -8.07
CA ARG A 33 11.22 -13.68 -9.49
C ARG A 33 10.73 -12.26 -9.74
N LEU A 34 10.24 -11.54 -8.72
CA LEU A 34 9.84 -10.15 -8.89
C LEU A 34 11.03 -9.25 -9.19
N THR A 35 10.88 -8.42 -10.22
CA THR A 35 11.78 -7.31 -10.50
C THR A 35 11.74 -6.25 -9.40
N THR A 36 12.75 -5.38 -9.35
CA THR A 36 12.77 -4.27 -8.38
C THR A 36 11.52 -3.38 -8.47
N GLU A 37 11.05 -3.09 -9.68
CA GLU A 37 9.85 -2.25 -9.86
C GLU A 37 8.57 -2.97 -9.44
N GLN A 38 8.43 -4.27 -9.69
CA GLN A 38 7.30 -5.06 -9.17
C GLN A 38 7.32 -5.12 -7.64
N ARG A 39 8.50 -5.22 -7.01
CA ARG A 39 8.63 -5.17 -5.54
C ARG A 39 8.18 -3.82 -4.99
N LYS A 40 8.61 -2.71 -5.60
CA LYS A 40 8.13 -1.37 -5.24
C LYS A 40 6.62 -1.24 -5.43
N PHE A 41 6.07 -1.83 -6.49
CA PHE A 41 4.64 -1.85 -6.74
C PHE A 41 3.88 -2.60 -5.65
N VAL A 42 4.37 -3.76 -5.20
CA VAL A 42 3.79 -4.51 -4.06
C VAL A 42 3.73 -3.64 -2.80
N LEU A 43 4.84 -2.95 -2.47
CA LEU A 43 4.86 -2.03 -1.34
C LEU A 43 3.86 -0.89 -1.52
N ALA A 44 3.79 -0.32 -2.72
CA ALA A 44 2.88 0.77 -3.04
C ALA A 44 1.40 0.35 -2.96
N VAL A 45 1.08 -0.88 -3.37
CA VAL A 45 -0.24 -1.50 -3.27
C VAL A 45 -0.66 -1.66 -1.81
N VAL A 46 0.24 -2.12 -0.93
CA VAL A 46 -0.03 -2.24 0.51
C VAL A 46 -0.22 -0.87 1.16
N MET A 47 0.58 0.14 0.76
CA MET A 47 0.38 1.50 1.27
C MET A 47 -0.91 2.12 0.76
N GLY A 48 -1.23 1.88 -0.51
CA GLY A 48 -2.43 2.38 -1.18
C GLY A 48 -3.74 1.86 -0.60
N SER A 49 -3.73 0.70 0.07
CA SER A 49 -4.93 0.17 0.73
C SER A 49 -5.41 1.03 1.90
N MET A 50 -4.59 1.96 2.38
CA MET A 50 -4.98 2.92 3.43
C MET A 50 -5.88 4.04 2.90
N VAL A 51 -5.94 4.25 1.59
CA VAL A 51 -6.82 5.27 1.00
C VAL A 51 -8.27 4.73 1.02
N PRO A 52 -9.21 5.39 1.73
CA PRO A 52 -10.59 4.94 1.84
C PRO A 52 -11.28 4.87 0.50
N ALA A 53 -12.12 3.85 0.32
CA ALA A 53 -12.82 3.60 -0.93
C ALA A 53 -14.32 3.84 -0.87
N ASP A 54 -14.82 4.30 0.27
CA ASP A 54 -16.25 4.61 0.48
C ASP A 54 -16.67 5.94 -0.20
N GLY A 55 -15.82 6.48 -1.07
CA GLY A 55 -16.01 7.77 -1.74
C GLY A 55 -15.56 8.97 -0.91
N LYS A 56 -15.05 8.76 0.31
CA LYS A 56 -14.52 9.83 1.18
C LYS A 56 -13.00 9.90 1.16
N ILE A 57 -12.38 9.70 -0.01
CA ILE A 57 -10.94 9.93 -0.17
C ILE A 57 -10.66 11.36 0.27
N ARG A 58 -9.94 11.53 1.38
CA ARG A 58 -9.50 12.86 1.79
C ARG A 58 -8.25 13.21 0.96
N PRO A 59 -8.17 14.42 0.40
CA PRO A 59 -7.01 14.82 -0.39
C PRO A 59 -5.67 14.63 0.35
N CYS A 60 -5.66 14.85 1.67
CA CYS A 60 -4.46 14.70 2.51
C CYS A 60 -3.93 13.26 2.55
N GLU A 61 -4.78 12.23 2.55
CA GLU A 61 -4.34 10.83 2.59
C GLU A 61 -3.66 10.43 1.30
N LEU A 62 -4.26 10.82 0.17
CA LEU A 62 -3.73 10.54 -1.15
C LEU A 62 -2.43 11.31 -1.42
N GLU A 63 -2.36 12.57 -1.00
CA GLU A 63 -1.14 13.38 -1.06
C GLU A 63 -0.04 12.79 -0.17
N LYS A 64 -0.38 12.37 1.05
CA LYS A 64 0.55 11.72 1.97
C LYS A 64 1.08 10.41 1.39
N LEU A 65 0.21 9.59 0.80
CA LEU A 65 0.59 8.38 0.08
C LEU A 65 1.58 8.72 -1.04
N GLU A 66 1.25 9.68 -1.91
CA GLU A 66 2.11 10.06 -3.03
C GLU A 66 3.51 10.52 -2.57
N ILE A 67 3.57 11.38 -1.55
CA ILE A 67 4.83 11.86 -0.96
C ILE A 67 5.68 10.68 -0.44
N LEU A 68 5.05 9.74 0.28
CA LEU A 68 5.76 8.59 0.84
C LEU A 68 6.24 7.63 -0.26
N LEU A 69 5.44 7.39 -1.30
CA LEU A 69 5.83 6.55 -2.43
C LEU A 69 7.00 7.14 -3.20
N GLN A 70 6.97 8.45 -3.49
CA GLN A 70 8.06 9.11 -4.21
C GLN A 70 9.33 9.24 -3.37
N GLY A 71 9.19 9.65 -2.10
CA GLY A 71 10.32 9.99 -1.24
C GLY A 71 10.95 8.79 -0.56
N ARG A 72 10.14 7.92 0.06
CA ARG A 72 10.64 6.78 0.86
C ARG A 72 10.82 5.53 0.01
N MET A 73 9.87 5.24 -0.87
CA MET A 73 9.91 4.03 -1.71
C MET A 73 10.63 4.24 -3.04
N GLN A 74 10.98 5.50 -3.38
CA GLN A 74 11.62 5.87 -4.65
C GLN A 74 10.81 5.35 -5.86
N THR A 75 9.49 5.33 -5.73
CA THR A 75 8.54 4.90 -6.75
C THR A 75 8.22 6.10 -7.65
N ARG A 76 8.40 5.94 -8.96
CA ARG A 76 8.23 7.03 -9.94
C ARG A 76 7.59 6.51 -11.23
N GLY A 77 7.21 7.44 -12.10
CA GLY A 77 6.72 7.14 -13.45
C GLY A 77 5.50 6.22 -13.42
N GLU A 78 5.56 5.17 -14.22
CA GLU A 78 4.44 4.25 -14.43
C GLU A 78 4.01 3.53 -13.14
N THR A 79 4.97 3.03 -12.37
CA THR A 79 4.71 2.32 -11.11
C THR A 79 3.93 3.20 -10.12
N LEU A 80 4.32 4.46 -9.98
CA LEU A 80 3.63 5.42 -9.11
C LEU A 80 2.21 5.66 -9.61
N ARG A 81 2.07 5.95 -10.91
CA ARG A 81 0.78 6.27 -11.53
C ARG A 81 -0.22 5.13 -11.36
N GLN A 82 0.20 3.90 -11.63
CA GLN A 82 -0.63 2.71 -11.45
C GLN A 82 -1.00 2.46 -9.99
N ALA A 83 -0.06 2.63 -9.05
CA ALA A 83 -0.34 2.46 -7.63
C ALA A 83 -1.35 3.50 -7.11
N LEU A 84 -1.20 4.77 -7.50
CA LEU A 84 -2.17 5.82 -7.16
C LEU A 84 -3.53 5.56 -7.81
N THR A 85 -3.56 5.08 -9.06
CA THR A 85 -4.80 4.68 -9.72
C THR A 85 -5.51 3.58 -8.93
N LEU A 86 -4.80 2.52 -8.53
CA LEU A 86 -5.36 1.44 -7.73
C LEU A 86 -5.91 1.93 -6.39
N ALA A 87 -5.17 2.78 -5.67
CA ALA A 87 -5.59 3.35 -4.40
C ALA A 87 -6.88 4.18 -4.54
N LYS A 88 -6.96 5.05 -5.56
CA LYS A 88 -8.15 5.90 -5.80
C LYS A 88 -9.40 5.11 -6.20
N THR A 89 -9.22 4.00 -6.89
CA THR A 89 -10.31 3.25 -7.53
C THR A 89 -10.74 2.03 -6.74
N LYS A 90 -9.99 1.65 -5.70
CA LYS A 90 -10.14 0.40 -4.95
C LYS A 90 -10.27 -0.84 -5.82
N LEU A 91 -9.54 -0.85 -6.93
CA LEU A 91 -9.50 -2.03 -7.80
C LEU A 91 -8.68 -3.18 -7.19
N GLN A 92 -8.06 -2.95 -6.04
CA GLN A 92 -7.35 -3.95 -5.25
C GLN A 92 -8.34 -4.78 -4.45
N SER A 93 -8.27 -6.10 -4.58
CA SER A 93 -9.04 -6.99 -3.71
C SER A 93 -8.37 -7.11 -2.33
N ASP A 94 -9.18 -7.29 -1.28
CA ASP A 94 -8.67 -7.57 0.07
C ASP A 94 -7.75 -8.80 0.09
N GLY A 95 -8.02 -9.78 -0.77
CA GLY A 95 -7.19 -10.97 -0.96
C GLY A 95 -5.80 -10.63 -1.53
N ALA A 96 -5.72 -9.75 -2.53
CA ALA A 96 -4.46 -9.30 -3.09
C ALA A 96 -3.61 -8.54 -2.05
N ILE A 97 -4.25 -7.65 -1.28
CA ILE A 97 -3.58 -6.89 -0.20
C ILE A 97 -3.09 -7.83 0.89
N ALA A 98 -3.93 -8.78 1.32
CA ALA A 98 -3.56 -9.77 2.33
C ALA A 98 -2.38 -10.65 1.88
N LEU A 99 -2.35 -11.07 0.61
CA LEU A 99 -1.24 -11.83 0.06
C LEU A 99 0.04 -10.98 0.00
N ALA A 100 -0.05 -9.76 -0.52
CA ALA A 100 1.07 -8.81 -0.56
C ALA A 100 1.65 -8.56 0.84
N ALA A 101 0.79 -8.33 1.85
CA ALA A 101 1.20 -8.14 3.24
C ALA A 101 1.93 -9.35 3.81
N THR A 102 1.47 -10.57 3.51
CA THR A 102 2.11 -11.82 3.95
C THR A 102 3.51 -11.98 3.35
N ARG A 103 3.74 -11.43 2.16
CA ARG A 103 5.02 -11.49 1.43
C ARG A 103 6.00 -10.39 1.81
N LEU A 104 5.62 -9.46 2.68
CA LEU A 104 6.52 -8.39 3.13
C LEU A 104 7.75 -8.92 3.86
N ALA A 105 7.65 -10.05 4.55
CA ALA A 105 8.79 -10.68 5.21
C ALA A 105 9.85 -11.19 4.23
N ASP A 106 9.45 -11.50 2.99
CA ASP A 106 10.37 -11.89 1.93
C ASP A 106 11.06 -10.65 1.30
N LEU A 107 10.40 -9.48 1.35
CA LEU A 107 10.88 -8.20 0.80
C LEU A 107 11.83 -7.43 1.71
N LEU A 108 11.48 -7.38 2.99
CA LEU A 108 11.95 -6.36 3.92
C LEU A 108 12.46 -7.03 5.19
N GLY A 109 13.55 -6.51 5.73
CA GLY A 109 13.98 -6.84 7.09
C GLY A 109 12.95 -6.35 8.13
N ILE A 110 13.03 -6.85 9.37
CA ILE A 110 12.07 -6.48 10.43
C ILE A 110 12.00 -4.96 10.66
N GLU A 111 13.14 -4.26 10.58
CA GLU A 111 13.20 -2.82 10.78
C GLU A 111 12.48 -2.07 9.65
N ASP A 112 12.68 -2.48 8.39
CA ASP A 112 11.98 -1.89 7.25
C ASP A 112 10.48 -2.19 7.28
N ARG A 113 10.07 -3.37 7.75
CA ARG A 113 8.64 -3.68 7.97
C ARG A 113 8.05 -2.79 9.05
N CYS A 114 8.77 -2.55 10.15
CA CYS A 114 8.32 -1.59 11.17
C CYS A 114 8.18 -0.18 10.59
N ALA A 115 9.15 0.26 9.77
CA ALA A 115 9.09 1.55 9.11
C ALA A 115 7.89 1.66 8.15
N LEU A 116 7.59 0.59 7.39
CA LEU A 116 6.40 0.50 6.55
C LEU A 116 5.12 0.67 7.37
N ILE A 117 4.97 -0.06 8.49
CA ILE A 117 3.82 0.10 9.38
C ILE A 117 3.70 1.52 9.90
N GLY A 118 4.82 2.17 10.25
CA GLY A 118 4.83 3.59 10.60
C GLY A 118 4.34 4.50 9.48
N MET A 119 4.68 4.21 8.22
CA MET A 119 4.14 4.96 7.09
C MET A 119 2.62 4.75 6.89
N LEU A 120 2.09 3.57 7.20
CA LEU A 120 0.63 3.36 7.17
C LEU A 120 -0.08 4.21 8.23
N TRP A 121 0.49 4.30 9.43
CA TRP A 121 0.01 5.21 10.48
C TRP A 121 0.11 6.68 10.06
N ASP A 122 1.20 7.08 9.42
CA ASP A 122 1.38 8.44 8.92
C ASP A 122 0.32 8.83 7.86
N ILE A 123 -0.20 7.85 7.09
CA ILE A 123 -1.31 8.06 6.15
C ILE A 123 -2.63 8.15 6.91
N ALA A 124 -2.94 7.18 7.76
CA ALA A 124 -4.22 7.14 8.49
C ALA A 124 -4.44 8.33 9.44
N LEU A 125 -3.36 8.89 10.01
CA LEU A 125 -3.45 10.01 10.95
C LEU A 125 -3.29 11.38 10.28
N CYS A 126 -3.15 11.44 8.96
CA CYS A 126 -2.78 12.68 8.27
C CYS A 126 -3.85 13.79 8.36
N ASP A 127 -5.09 13.43 8.68
CA ASP A 127 -6.23 14.32 8.86
C ASP A 127 -6.63 14.50 10.33
N TYR A 128 -5.79 14.02 11.26
CA TYR A 128 -6.02 14.08 12.71
C TYR A 128 -7.19 13.22 13.22
N GLU A 129 -7.78 12.35 12.39
CA GLU A 129 -8.89 11.46 12.78
C GLU A 129 -8.60 10.00 12.43
N LEU A 130 -8.30 9.17 13.44
CA LEU A 130 -8.15 7.73 13.24
C LEU A 130 -9.50 7.01 13.26
N HIS A 131 -9.86 6.35 12.17
CA HIS A 131 -11.07 5.54 12.08
C HIS A 131 -10.79 4.09 12.49
N ALA A 132 -11.77 3.45 13.14
CA ALA A 132 -11.62 2.06 13.61
C ALA A 132 -11.32 1.05 12.48
N HIS A 133 -11.78 1.31 11.25
CA HIS A 133 -11.47 0.47 10.10
C HIS A 133 -9.99 0.56 9.69
N GLU A 134 -9.43 1.77 9.65
CA GLU A 134 -8.03 2.02 9.30
C GLU A 134 -7.10 1.39 10.33
N GLU A 135 -7.40 1.58 11.62
CA GLU A 135 -6.65 0.93 12.71
C GLU A 135 -6.65 -0.59 12.57
N ASN A 136 -7.83 -1.19 12.37
CA ASN A 136 -7.95 -2.64 12.18
C ASN A 136 -7.17 -3.13 10.94
N LEU A 137 -7.18 -2.36 9.85
CA LEU A 137 -6.42 -2.69 8.64
C LEU A 137 -4.91 -2.67 8.90
N ILE A 138 -4.39 -1.64 9.59
CA ILE A 138 -2.97 -1.54 9.92
C ILE A 138 -2.53 -2.72 10.78
N TYR A 139 -3.29 -3.07 11.82
CA TYR A 139 -2.97 -4.24 12.65
C TYR A 139 -3.03 -5.54 11.86
N THR A 140 -3.98 -5.69 10.94
CA THR A 140 -4.08 -6.88 10.08
C THR A 140 -2.88 -7.00 9.14
N ILE A 141 -2.45 -5.88 8.53
CA ILE A 141 -1.26 -5.85 7.68
C ILE A 141 0.00 -6.17 8.51
N ALA A 142 0.12 -5.60 9.70
CA ALA A 142 1.25 -5.83 10.60
C ALA A 142 1.37 -7.29 11.04
N ASP A 143 0.26 -7.93 11.40
CA ASP A 143 0.23 -9.35 11.75
C ASP A 143 0.70 -10.22 10.58
N LYS A 144 0.20 -9.94 9.37
CA LYS A 144 0.63 -10.65 8.14
C LYS A 144 2.08 -10.41 7.80
N ALA A 145 2.58 -9.21 8.04
CA ALA A 145 3.99 -8.84 7.85
C ALA A 145 4.92 -9.41 8.94
N GLY A 146 4.37 -10.08 9.97
CA GLY A 146 5.15 -10.59 11.11
C GLY A 146 5.79 -9.47 11.93
N VAL A 147 5.14 -8.32 12.06
CA VAL A 147 5.58 -7.21 12.91
C VAL A 147 4.96 -7.38 14.30
N PRO A 148 5.76 -7.46 15.37
CA PRO A 148 5.23 -7.62 16.73
C PRO A 148 4.31 -6.48 17.13
N ARG A 149 3.18 -6.79 17.79
CA ARG A 149 2.18 -5.80 18.25
C ARG A 149 2.78 -4.62 19.03
N LYS A 150 3.80 -4.87 19.86
CA LYS A 150 4.53 -3.81 20.57
C LYS A 150 5.14 -2.79 19.61
N ARG A 151 5.78 -3.25 18.54
CA ARG A 151 6.39 -2.39 17.51
C ARG A 151 5.34 -1.62 16.73
N VAL A 152 4.17 -2.22 16.46
CA VAL A 152 3.03 -1.54 15.84
C VAL A 152 2.57 -0.35 16.69
N ALA A 153 2.41 -0.56 18.00
CA ALA A 153 2.01 0.49 18.94
C ALA A 153 3.08 1.59 19.09
N GLU A 154 4.36 1.24 19.08
CA GLU A 154 5.46 2.22 19.06
C GLU A 154 5.41 3.11 17.80
N GLN A 155 5.10 2.54 16.63
CA GLN A 155 4.94 3.30 15.39
C GLN A 155 3.67 4.17 15.40
N GLN A 156 2.59 3.69 16.01
CA GLN A 156 1.37 4.48 16.22
C GLN A 156 1.67 5.72 17.06
N ALA A 157 2.31 5.53 18.22
CA ALA A 157 2.68 6.61 19.13
C ALA A 157 3.61 7.64 18.45
N ARG A 158 4.61 7.17 17.68
CA ARG A 158 5.50 8.04 16.89
C ARG A 158 4.71 8.90 15.90
N SER A 159 3.79 8.29 15.16
CA SER A 159 3.05 8.99 14.10
C SER A 159 2.06 9.98 14.71
N ALA A 160 1.38 9.62 15.80
CA ALA A 160 0.52 10.53 16.55
C ALA A 160 1.27 11.76 17.09
N ALA A 161 2.52 11.59 17.55
CA ALA A 161 3.36 12.69 18.01
C ALA A 161 3.80 13.65 16.90
N ASN A 162 3.84 13.20 15.63
CA ASN A 162 4.15 14.07 14.47
C ASN A 162 2.95 14.92 14.02
N VAL A 163 1.76 14.57 14.51
CA VAL A 163 0.47 15.16 14.17
C VAL A 163 -0.03 16.04 15.34
N THR A 164 0.68 16.09 16.47
CA THR A 164 0.36 16.98 17.61
C THR A 164 1.17 18.27 17.52
#